data_AF-A0A858RHM6-F1
#
_entry.id   AF-A0A858RHM6-F1
#
_cell.length_a   1.000
_cell.length_b   1.000
_cell.length_c   1.000
_cell.angle_alpha   90.00
_cell.angle_beta   90.00
_cell.angle_gamma   90.00
#
_symmetry.space_group_name_H-M   'P 1'
#
loop_
_entity.id
_entity.type
_entity.pdbx_description
1 polymer ?
#
loop_
_entity_poly.entity_id
_entity_poly.type
_entity_poly.pdbx_seq_one_letter_code
_entity_poly.pdbx_strand_id
1 'polypeptide(L)'
;MQRGCHETKPLLGRVNRIVGQMQGIGRMIEENRECPEILNTISAIHSALRGLEAKLLEDHVRHCVTEAATDAKQLDRRMEELIELYKRRLA
;
A
#
# COMPACT_ATOMS: atom_id res chain seq x y z
N MET A 1 8.49 14.02 16.41
CA MET A 1 9.04 13.12 15.38
C MET A 1 8.26 11.81 15.43
N GLN A 2 7.51 11.49 14.37
CA GLN A 2 6.72 10.25 14.29
C GLN A 2 7.67 9.05 14.28
N ARG A 3 7.55 8.15 15.26
CA ARG A 3 8.09 6.80 15.12
C ARG A 3 7.21 6.09 14.10
N GLY A 4 7.81 5.46 13.10
CA GLY A 4 7.05 4.75 12.06
C GLY A 4 6.09 3.75 12.71
N CYS A 5 4.79 3.93 12.48
CA CYS A 5 3.71 3.11 13.04
C CYS A 5 3.55 1.75 12.35
N HIS A 6 4.59 1.26 11.68
CA HIS A 6 4.53 0.08 10.84
C HIS A 6 5.84 -0.69 10.86
N GLU A 7 5.74 -2.01 10.66
CA GLU A 7 6.90 -2.88 10.57
C GLU A 7 7.58 -2.69 9.20
N THR A 8 8.71 -2.00 9.18
CA THR A 8 9.34 -1.50 7.94
C THR A 8 9.85 -2.62 7.01
N LYS A 9 10.38 -3.71 7.57
CA LYS A 9 10.96 -4.83 6.80
C LYS A 9 9.95 -5.55 5.88
N PRO A 10 8.78 -6.01 6.36
CA PRO A 10 7.82 -6.70 5.49
C PRO A 10 7.22 -5.81 4.40
N LEU A 11 7.04 -4.52 4.67
CA LEU A 11 6.56 -3.55 3.68
C LEU A 11 7.59 -3.31 2.58
N LEU A 12 8.87 -3.13 2.94
CA LEU A 12 9.95 -3.00 1.96
C LEU A 12 10.09 -4.26 1.08
N GLY A 13 9.91 -5.45 1.64
CA GLY A 13 9.89 -6.69 0.85
C GLY A 13 8.81 -6.70 -0.24
N ARG A 14 7.61 -6.21 0.07
CA ARG A 14 6.51 -6.07 -0.89
C ARG A 14 6.83 -5.04 -1.97
N VAL A 15 7.38 -3.88 -1.57
CA VAL A 15 7.81 -2.83 -2.51
C VAL A 15 8.87 -3.37 -3.47
N ASN A 16 9.90 -4.04 -2.96
CA ASN A 16 10.98 -4.60 -3.80
C ASN A 16 10.44 -5.62 -4.82
N ARG A 17 9.45 -6.43 -4.42
CA ARG A 17 8.79 -7.36 -5.35
C ARG A 17 8.06 -6.63 -6.47
N ILE A 18 7.33 -5.56 -6.15
CA ILE A 18 6.61 -4.73 -7.13
C ILE A 18 7.59 -4.07 -8.10
N VAL A 19 8.71 -3.53 -7.59
CA VAL A 19 9.78 -2.95 -8.43
C VAL A 19 10.35 -3.99 -9.39
N GLY A 20 10.62 -5.20 -8.91
CA GLY A 20 11.09 -6.30 -9.76
C GLY A 20 10.10 -6.69 -10.87
N GLN A 21 8.79 -6.68 -10.57
CA GLN A 21 7.75 -6.90 -11.57
C GLN A 21 7.71 -5.77 -12.61
N MET A 22 7.86 -4.51 -12.19
CA MET A 22 7.90 -3.36 -13.09
C MET A 22 9.10 -3.41 -14.03
N GLN A 23 10.28 -3.74 -13.51
CA GLN A 23 11.47 -3.99 -14.33
C GLN A 23 11.26 -5.17 -15.29
N GLY A 24 10.51 -6.19 -14.86
CA GLY A 24 10.10 -7.31 -15.70
C GLY A 24 9.29 -6.87 -16.91
N ILE A 25 8.32 -5.97 -16.74
CA ILE A 25 7.53 -5.40 -17.85
C ILE A 25 8.45 -4.71 -18.87
N GLY A 26 9.42 -3.92 -18.41
CA GLY A 26 10.39 -3.28 -19.30
C GLY A 26 11.12 -4.27 -20.20
N ARG A 27 11.64 -5.36 -19.62
CA ARG A 27 12.28 -6.45 -20.39
C ARG A 27 11.32 -7.15 -21.34
N MET A 28 10.08 -7.42 -20.91
CA MET A 28 9.08 -8.06 -21.76
C MET A 28 8.76 -7.21 -23.01
N ILE A 29 8.77 -5.88 -22.88
CA ILE A 29 8.60 -4.95 -24.00
C ILE A 29 9.81 -5.01 -24.93
N GLU A 30 11.03 -4.95 -24.39
CA GLU A 30 12.27 -5.07 -25.18
C GLU A 30 12.34 -6.39 -25.96
N GLU A 31 11.85 -7.47 -25.35
CA GLU A 31 11.77 -8.81 -25.94
C GLU A 31 10.59 -9.00 -26.90
N ASN A 32 9.75 -7.99 -27.15
CA ASN A 32 8.52 -8.08 -27.94
C ASN A 32 7.60 -9.24 -27.52
N ARG A 33 7.43 -9.46 -26.20
CA ARG A 33 6.49 -10.45 -25.66
C ARG A 33 5.05 -10.11 -26.02
N GLU A 34 4.20 -11.13 -26.06
CA GLU A 34 2.80 -10.95 -26.42
C GLU A 34 2.06 -10.06 -25.41
N CYS A 35 1.20 -9.17 -25.92
CA CYS A 35 0.43 -8.23 -25.12
C CYS A 35 -0.33 -8.87 -23.94
N PRO A 36 -0.98 -10.05 -24.07
CA PRO A 36 -1.67 -10.68 -22.94
C PRO A 36 -0.74 -11.01 -21.76
N GLU A 37 0.52 -11.36 -22.00
CA GLU A 37 1.49 -11.66 -20.94
C GLU A 37 1.89 -10.41 -20.16
N ILE A 38 2.10 -9.31 -20.87
CA ILE A 38 2.40 -8.00 -20.27
C ILE A 38 1.20 -7.53 -19.43
N LEU A 39 -0.02 -7.65 -19.96
CA LEU A 39 -1.26 -7.29 -19.25
C LEU A 39 -1.50 -8.15 -18.01
N ASN A 40 -1.15 -9.44 -18.05
CA ASN A 40 -1.19 -10.31 -16.87
C ASN A 40 -0.21 -9.84 -15.78
N THR A 41 0.99 -9.42 -16.17
CA THR A 41 1.99 -8.91 -15.23
C THR A 41 1.53 -7.58 -14.61
N ILE A 42 0.96 -6.67 -15.41
CA ILE A 42 0.34 -5.43 -14.93
C ILE A 42 -0.77 -5.73 -13.91
N SER A 43 -1.64 -6.71 -14.21
CA SER A 43 -2.72 -7.13 -13.29
C SER A 43 -2.18 -7.70 -11.98
N ALA A 44 -1.05 -8.43 -12.03
CA ALA A 44 -0.36 -8.91 -10.84
C ALA A 44 0.21 -7.76 -9.99
N ILE A 45 0.77 -6.72 -10.63
CA ILE A 45 1.25 -5.51 -9.95
C ILE A 45 0.11 -4.77 -9.27
N HIS A 46 -1.02 -4.56 -9.95
CA HIS A 46 -2.21 -3.95 -9.33
C HIS A 46 -2.68 -4.72 -8.10
N SER A 47 -2.67 -6.06 -8.17
CA SER A 47 -3.02 -6.92 -7.04
C SER A 47 -2.03 -6.78 -5.88
N ALA A 48 -0.73 -6.73 -6.17
CA ALA A 48 0.31 -6.52 -5.17
C ALA A 48 0.21 -5.13 -4.50
N LEU A 49 -0.07 -4.09 -5.28
CA LEU A 49 -0.30 -2.72 -4.77
C LEU A 49 -1.50 -2.66 -3.83
N ARG A 50 -2.64 -3.26 -4.21
CA ARG A 50 -3.81 -3.36 -3.32
C ARG A 50 -3.48 -4.06 -2.00
N GLY A 51 -2.70 -5.13 -2.06
CA GLY A 51 -2.26 -5.85 -0.85
C GLY A 51 -1.31 -5.05 0.03
N LEU A 52 -0.37 -4.30 -0.57
CA LEU A 52 0.53 -3.39 0.16
C LEU A 52 -0.26 -2.28 0.88
N GLU A 53 -1.20 -1.66 0.16
CA GLU A 53 -2.04 -0.60 0.68
C GLU A 53 -2.94 -1.08 1.82
N ALA A 54 -3.58 -2.23 1.67
CA ALA A 54 -4.39 -2.83 2.73
C ALA A 54 -3.57 -3.08 4.01
N LYS A 55 -2.31 -3.52 3.85
CA LYS A 55 -1.42 -3.75 4.99
C LYS A 55 -1.02 -2.44 5.68
N LEU A 56 -0.68 -1.41 4.91
CA LEU A 56 -0.38 -0.09 5.45
C LEU A 56 -1.57 0.50 6.21
N LEU A 57 -2.78 0.33 5.68
CA LEU A 57 -3.98 0.74 6.41
C LEU A 57 -4.10 -0.02 7.72
N GLU A 58 -4.04 -1.35 7.69
CA GLU A 58 -4.19 -2.18 8.87
C GLU A 58 -3.21 -1.75 9.97
N ASP A 59 -1.95 -1.55 9.61
CA ASP A 59 -0.91 -1.12 10.55
C ASP A 59 -1.21 0.28 11.10
N HIS A 60 -1.66 1.21 10.26
CA HIS A 60 -2.03 2.55 10.69
C HIS A 60 -3.22 2.55 11.66
N VAL A 61 -4.27 1.78 11.37
CA VAL A 61 -5.43 1.66 12.26
C VAL A 61 -5.02 1.01 13.59
N ARG A 62 -4.31 -0.12 13.55
CA ARG A 62 -3.92 -0.85 14.76
C ARG A 62 -2.99 -0.06 15.69
N HIS A 63 -2.11 0.78 15.14
CA HIS A 63 -1.18 1.55 15.97
C HIS A 63 -1.74 2.94 16.28
N CYS A 64 -2.08 3.74 15.27
CA CYS A 64 -2.40 5.15 15.48
C CYS A 64 -3.78 5.38 16.13
N VAL A 65 -4.76 4.51 15.88
CA VAL A 65 -6.10 4.62 16.47
C VAL A 65 -6.11 4.02 17.87
N THR A 66 -5.45 2.87 18.08
CA THR A 66 -5.36 2.24 19.40
C THR A 66 -4.50 3.04 20.37
N GLU A 67 -3.42 3.68 19.92
CA GLU A 67 -2.64 4.61 20.76
C GLU A 67 -3.44 5.86 21.15
N ALA A 68 -4.31 6.35 20.26
CA ALA A 68 -5.17 7.51 20.52
C ALA A 68 -6.39 7.18 21.40
N ALA A 69 -6.67 5.91 21.68
CA ALA A 69 -7.86 5.47 22.43
C ALA A 69 -7.90 5.98 23.88
N THR A 70 -6.80 6.50 24.41
CA THR A 70 -6.74 7.11 25.75
C THR A 70 -7.24 8.57 25.79
N ASP A 71 -7.45 9.22 24.64
CA ASP A 71 -8.00 10.58 24.51
C ASP A 71 -9.06 10.62 23.39
N ALA A 72 -10.33 10.78 23.77
CA ALA A 72 -11.45 10.83 22.83
C ALA A 72 -11.29 11.89 21.74
N LYS A 73 -10.75 13.08 22.05
CA LYS A 73 -10.52 14.13 21.04
C LYS A 73 -9.37 13.79 20.10
N GLN A 74 -8.38 13.05 20.59
CA GLN A 74 -7.29 12.58 19.74
C GLN A 74 -7.76 11.45 18.83
N LEU A 75 -8.59 10.54 19.35
CA LEU A 75 -9.22 9.46 18.60
C LEU A 75 -10.08 10.00 17.45
N ASP A 76 -11.00 10.93 17.73
CA ASP A 76 -11.90 11.50 16.70
C ASP A 76 -11.11 12.14 15.56
N ARG A 77 -10.05 12.91 15.86
CA ARG A 77 -9.18 13.51 14.84
C ARG A 77 -8.47 12.47 13.98
N ARG A 78 -7.95 11.40 14.59
CA ARG A 78 -7.28 10.30 13.84
C ARG A 78 -8.26 9.54 12.96
N MET A 79 -9.50 9.37 13.42
CA MET A 79 -10.56 8.74 12.64
C MET A 79 -10.99 9.62 11.44
N GLU A 80 -11.13 10.93 11.63
CA GLU A 80 -11.40 11.87 10.54
C GLU A 80 -10.30 11.88 9.47
N GLU A 81 -9.03 11.89 9.88
CA GLU A 81 -7.87 11.78 8.97
C GLU A 81 -7.95 10.50 8.11
N LEU A 82 -8.29 9.37 8.74
CA LEU A 82 -8.43 8.08 8.06
C LEU A 82 -9.60 8.08 7.06
N ILE A 83 -10.74 8.63 7.45
CA ILE A 83 -11.94 8.72 6.62
C ILE A 83 -11.66 9.60 5.38
N GLU A 84 -11.01 10.75 5.55
CA GLU A 84 -10.68 11.65 4.43
C GLU A 84 -9.62 11.06 3.49
N LEU A 85 -8.69 10.24 4.01
CA LEU A 85 -7.77 9.48 3.17
C LEU A 85 -8.54 8.44 2.32
N TYR A 86 -9.52 7.75 2.89
CA TYR A 86 -10.34 6.77 2.20
C TYR A 86 -11.32 7.38 1.18
N LYS A 87 -11.96 8.51 1.50
CA LYS A 87 -12.84 9.21 0.55
C LYS A 87 -12.10 9.60 -0.73
N ARG A 88 -10.86 10.10 -0.61
CA ARG A 88 -10.01 10.45 -1.76
C ARG A 88 -9.69 9.27 -2.68
N ARG A 89 -9.79 8.04 -2.19
CA ARG A 89 -9.54 6.81 -2.95
C ARG A 89 -10.78 6.30 -3.69
N LEU A 90 -11.97 6.59 -3.18
CA LEU A 90 -13.25 6.17 -3.78
C LEU A 90 -13.76 7.13 -4.87
N ALA A 91 -13.14 8.30 -4.99
CA ALA A 91 -13.37 9.28 -6.06
C ALA A 91 -12.45 9.00 -7.25
#